data_AF-A7HF40-F1
#
_entry.id   AF-A7HF40-F1
#
_cell.length_a   1.000
_cell.length_b   1.000
_cell.length_c   1.000
_cell.angle_alpha   90.00
_cell.angle_beta   90.00
_cell.angle_gamma   90.00
#
_symmetry.space_group_name_H-M   'P 1'
#
loop_
_entity.id
_entity.type
_entity.pdbx_description
1 polymer ?
#
loop_
_entity_poly.entity_id
_entity_poly.type
_entity_poly.pdbx_seq_one_letter_code
_entity_poly.pdbx_strand_id
1 'polypeptide(L)'
;MDSPLVSAFTMLRLLAFMVLLYLALGWLAERYVTRPDSKLKGFFRLLCGPVTRLVARAMPGPASQRRLLAVSMGVVAGVWVVLIVVTEVLRAR
;
A
#
# COMPACT_ATOMS: atom_id res chain seq x y z
N MET A 1 4.54 -20.81 -22.68
CA MET A 1 5.27 -20.46 -21.46
C MET A 1 5.15 -18.95 -21.31
N ASP A 2 4.36 -18.48 -20.35
CA ASP A 2 4.27 -17.05 -20.07
C ASP A 2 5.67 -16.51 -19.81
N SER A 3 6.02 -15.38 -20.43
CA SER A 3 7.33 -14.78 -20.26
C SER A 3 7.58 -14.50 -18.77
N PRO A 4 8.80 -14.73 -18.26
CA PRO A 4 9.11 -14.56 -16.82
C PRO A 4 8.74 -13.16 -16.30
N LEU A 5 8.71 -12.17 -17.20
CA LEU A 5 8.24 -10.80 -16.95
C LEU A 5 6.75 -10.75 -16.60
N VAL A 6 5.86 -11.40 -17.36
CA VAL A 6 4.41 -11.39 -17.10
C VAL A 6 4.10 -12.05 -15.75
N SER A 7 4.78 -13.14 -15.41
CA SER A 7 4.67 -13.78 -14.10
C SER A 7 5.15 -12.87 -12.97
N ALA A 8 6.27 -12.17 -13.15
CA ALA A 8 6.78 -11.21 -12.18
C ALA A 8 5.82 -10.03 -11.96
N PHE A 9 5.28 -9.44 -13.04
CA PHE A 9 4.29 -8.35 -12.95
C PHE A 9 2.99 -8.82 -12.28
N THR A 10 2.55 -10.04 -12.54
CA THR A 10 1.37 -10.63 -11.90
C THR A 10 1.57 -10.81 -10.40
N MET A 11 2.72 -11.32 -9.97
CA MET A 11 3.07 -11.42 -8.55
C MET A 11 3.16 -10.05 -7.89
N LEU A 12 3.77 -9.07 -8.56
CA LEU A 12 3.89 -7.71 -8.05
C LEU A 12 2.52 -7.03 -7.90
N ARG A 13 1.59 -7.27 -8.84
CA ARG A 13 0.20 -6.82 -8.76
C ARG A 13 -0.52 -7.40 -7.55
N LEU A 14 -0.35 -8.70 -7.29
CA LEU A 14 -0.95 -9.35 -6.11
C LEU A 14 -0.36 -8.78 -4.81
N LEU A 15 0.96 -8.59 -4.76
CA LEU A 15 1.64 -8.01 -3.61
C LEU A 15 1.15 -6.58 -3.33
N ALA A 16 1.06 -5.74 -4.37
CA ALA A 16 0.55 -4.38 -4.25
C ALA A 16 -0.91 -4.34 -3.75
N PHE A 17 -1.74 -5.28 -4.21
CA PHE A 17 -3.10 -5.44 -3.70
C PHE A 17 -3.15 -5.84 -2.21
N MET A 18 -2.30 -6.78 -1.79
CA MET A 18 -2.19 -7.14 -0.37
C MET A 18 -1.75 -5.96 0.49
N VAL A 19 -0.75 -5.20 0.04
CA VAL A 19 -0.28 -3.99 0.74
C VAL A 19 -1.42 -2.97 0.87
N LEU A 20 -2.23 -2.77 -0.17
CA LEU A 20 -3.42 -1.92 -0.12
C LEU A 20 -4.42 -2.38 0.95
N LEU A 21 -4.70 -3.68 1.01
CA LEU A 21 -5.60 -4.24 2.03
C LEU A 21 -5.05 -4.01 3.44
N TYR A 22 -3.76 -4.22 3.66
CA TYR A 22 -3.15 -3.96 4.97
C TYR A 22 -3.16 -2.48 5.36
N LEU A 23 -2.93 -1.57 4.40
CA LEU A 23 -3.05 -0.13 4.62
C LEU A 23 -4.50 0.26 4.93
N ALA A 24 -5.47 -0.31 4.22
CA ALA A 24 -6.89 -0.08 4.48
C ALA A 24 -7.30 -0.58 5.86
N LEU A 25 -6.87 -1.79 6.26
CA LEU A 25 -7.07 -2.30 7.62
C LEU A 25 -6.38 -1.43 8.67
N GLY A 26 -5.16 -0.95 8.40
CA GLY A 26 -4.45 -0.04 9.30
C GLY A 26 -5.20 1.28 9.48
N TRP A 27 -5.72 1.84 8.39
CA TRP A 27 -6.57 3.03 8.43
C TRP A 27 -7.88 2.78 9.19
N LEU A 28 -8.50 1.61 8.99
CA LEU A 28 -9.72 1.19 9.70
C LEU A 28 -9.45 1.01 11.20
N ALA A 29 -8.36 0.33 11.56
CA ALA A 29 -7.92 0.18 12.94
C ALA A 29 -7.68 1.56 13.58
N GLU A 30 -7.11 2.51 12.83
CA GLU A 30 -6.91 3.86 13.33
C GLU A 30 -8.19 4.70 13.39
N ARG A 31 -9.19 4.38 12.57
CA ARG A 31 -10.52 5.00 12.58
C ARG A 31 -11.37 4.53 13.76
N TYR A 32 -11.41 3.21 14.00
CA TYR A 32 -12.35 2.56 14.92
C TYR A 32 -11.76 2.20 16.28
N VAL A 33 -10.46 1.98 16.39
CA VAL A 33 -9.85 1.69 17.69
C VAL A 33 -9.61 3.00 18.42
N THR A 34 -10.41 3.27 19.45
CA THR A 34 -10.30 4.46 20.30
C THR A 34 -9.10 4.41 21.23
N ARG A 35 -8.69 3.21 21.69
CA ARG A 35 -7.51 3.08 22.56
C ARG A 35 -6.22 3.38 21.78
N PRO A 36 -5.41 4.39 22.19
CA PRO A 36 -4.16 4.71 21.51
C PRO A 36 -3.10 3.60 21.66
N ASP A 37 -3.17 2.83 22.76
CA ASP A 37 -2.18 1.81 23.14
C ASP A 37 -2.57 0.38 22.72
N SER A 38 -3.44 0.23 21.73
CA SER A 38 -3.82 -1.10 21.27
C SER A 38 -2.63 -1.75 20.53
N LYS A 39 -2.31 -3.00 20.90
CA LYS A 39 -1.33 -3.83 20.17
C LYS A 39 -1.62 -3.88 18.67
N LEU A 40 -2.90 -3.75 18.30
CA LEU A 40 -3.36 -3.71 16.92
C LEU A 40 -2.82 -2.48 16.15
N LYS A 41 -2.88 -1.28 16.75
CA LYS A 41 -2.31 -0.06 16.13
C LYS A 41 -0.80 -0.14 15.98
N GLY A 42 -0.12 -0.69 17.00
CA GLY A 42 1.33 -0.93 16.96
C GLY A 42 1.71 -1.91 15.84
N PHE A 43 0.95 -3.01 15.71
CA PHE A 43 1.14 -3.99 14.64
C PHE A 43 1.00 -3.37 13.25
N PHE A 44 -0.08 -2.60 13.00
CA PHE A 44 -0.26 -1.93 11.70
C PHE A 44 0.79 -0.85 11.42
N ARG A 45 1.28 -0.14 12.44
CA ARG A 45 2.42 0.80 12.28
C ARG A 45 3.69 0.08 11.85
N LEU A 46 3.97 -1.10 12.42
CA LEU A 46 5.12 -1.91 12.04
C LEU A 46 4.96 -2.48 10.63
N LEU A 47 3.80 -3.05 10.33
CA LEU A 47 3.50 -3.67 9.05
C LEU A 47 3.49 -2.66 7.90
N CYS A 48 2.84 -1.50 8.10
CA CYS A 48 2.75 -0.43 7.09
C CYS A 48 3.97 0.49 7.11
N GLY A 49 4.86 0.36 8.11
CA GLY A 49 6.02 1.22 8.33
C GLY A 49 6.93 1.39 7.12
N PRO A 50 7.34 0.31 6.42
CA PRO A 50 8.22 0.41 5.25
C PRO A 50 7.62 1.29 4.13
N VAL A 51 6.33 1.14 3.85
CA VAL A 51 5.63 1.88 2.79
C VAL A 51 5.35 3.31 3.24
N THR A 52 4.79 3.48 4.43
CA THR A 52 4.43 4.79 4.98
C THR A 52 5.65 5.68 5.23
N ARG A 53 6.83 5.11 5.56
CA ARG A 53 8.09 5.88 5.67
C ARG A 53 8.56 6.45 4.34
N LEU A 54 8.42 5.70 3.24
CA LEU A 54 8.77 6.20 1.91
C LEU A 54 7.88 7.38 1.53
N VAL A 55 6.58 7.26 1.79
CA VAL A 55 5.60 8.32 1.54
C VAL A 55 5.82 9.51 2.49
N ALA A 56 6.18 9.26 3.75
CA ALA A 56 6.47 10.32 4.73
C ALA A 56 7.68 11.16 4.31
N ARG A 57 8.71 10.56 3.70
CA ARG A 57 9.86 11.30 3.15
C ARG A 57 9.49 12.23 2.01
N ALA A 58 8.47 11.89 1.24
CA ALA A 58 7.96 12.70 0.13
C ALA A 58 6.93 13.76 0.59
N MET A 59 6.47 13.70 1.84
CA MET A 59 5.49 14.64 2.38
C MET A 59 6.18 15.81 3.10
N PRO A 60 5.84 17.07 2.78
CA PRO A 60 6.32 18.21 3.54
C PRO A 60 5.54 18.38 4.85
N GLY A 61 6.25 18.30 5.98
CA GLY A 61 5.74 18.66 7.31
C GLY A 61 5.21 17.50 8.18
N PRO A 62 4.90 17.77 9.46
CA PRO A 62 4.37 16.77 10.39
C PRO A 62 2.92 16.41 10.02
N ALA A 63 2.76 15.39 9.17
CA ALA A 63 1.45 14.87 8.80
C ALA A 63 0.90 13.94 9.89
N SER A 64 -0.41 14.05 10.17
CA SER A 64 -1.09 13.10 11.04
C SER A 64 -1.05 11.70 10.42
N GLN A 65 -0.92 10.67 11.26
CA GLN A 65 -0.76 9.29 10.78
C GLN A 65 -1.93 8.79 9.95
N ARG A 66 -3.18 9.18 10.27
CA ARG A 66 -4.35 8.94 9.40
C ARG A 66 -4.15 9.50 7.99
N ARG A 67 -3.61 10.70 7.87
CA ARG A 67 -3.33 11.33 6.57
C ARG A 67 -2.21 10.60 5.84
N LEU A 68 -1.18 10.19 6.56
CA LEU A 68 -0.08 9.40 6.00
C LEU A 68 -0.56 8.06 5.43
N LEU A 69 -1.41 7.34 6.17
CA LEU A 69 -2.02 6.09 5.70
C LEU A 69 -2.90 6.32 4.47
N ALA A 70 -3.75 7.36 4.48
CA ALA A 70 -4.61 7.68 3.35
C ALA A 70 -3.81 8.04 2.07
N VAL A 71 -2.74 8.84 2.20
CA VAL A 71 -1.88 9.16 1.05
C VAL A 71 -1.08 7.94 0.61
N SER A 72 -0.61 7.11 1.55
CA SER A 72 0.07 5.86 1.20
C SER A 72 -0.84 4.91 0.45
N MET A 73 -2.12 4.80 0.85
CA MET A 73 -3.13 4.06 0.08
C MET A 73 -3.26 4.61 -1.34
N GLY A 74 -3.36 5.94 -1.50
CA GLY A 74 -3.45 6.56 -2.82
C GLY A 74 -2.25 6.26 -3.71
N VAL A 75 -1.03 6.34 -3.17
CA VAL A 75 0.21 6.05 -3.90
C VAL A 75 0.25 4.57 -4.32
N VAL A 76 -0.01 3.64 -3.41
CA VAL A 76 0.02 2.20 -3.73
C VAL A 76 -1.12 1.83 -4.68
N ALA A 77 -2.29 2.46 -4.57
CA ALA A 77 -3.40 2.29 -5.51
C ALA A 77 -2.99 2.73 -6.92
N GLY A 78 -2.32 3.89 -7.04
CA GLY A 78 -1.76 4.35 -8.30
C GLY A 78 -0.76 3.36 -8.89
N VAL A 79 0.20 2.89 -8.09
CA VAL A 79 1.17 1.86 -8.53
C VAL A 79 0.46 0.58 -8.99
N TRP A 80 -0.56 0.13 -8.24
CA TRP A 80 -1.34 -1.05 -8.60
C TRP A 80 -2.08 -0.89 -9.93
N VAL A 81 -2.73 0.26 -10.18
CA VAL A 81 -3.38 0.55 -11.45
C VAL A 81 -2.37 0.59 -12.60
N VAL A 82 -1.20 1.22 -12.40
CA VAL A 82 -0.13 1.22 -13.41
C VAL A 82 0.33 -0.20 -13.72
N LEU A 83 0.50 -1.06 -12.71
CA LEU A 83 0.86 -2.46 -12.93
C LEU A 83 -0.21 -3.21 -13.73
N ILE A 84 -1.50 -2.95 -13.51
CA ILE A 84 -2.57 -3.52 -14.33
C ILE A 84 -2.41 -3.08 -15.79
N VAL A 85 -2.32 -1.77 -16.03
CA VAL A 85 -2.21 -1.22 -17.39
C VAL A 85 -0.98 -1.78 -18.11
N VAL A 86 0.18 -1.83 -17.45
CA VAL A 86 1.41 -2.41 -18.03
C VAL A 86 1.23 -3.89 -18.33
N THR A 87 0.62 -4.66 -17.43
CA THR A 87 0.41 -6.10 -17.65
C THR A 87 -0.54 -6.35 -18.83
N GLU A 88 -1.62 -5.57 -18.95
CA GLU A 88 -2.56 -5.69 -20.07
C GLU A 88 -1.90 -5.28 -21.40
N VAL A 89 -1.12 -4.19 -21.42
CA VAL A 89 -0.36 -3.78 -22.61
C VAL A 89 0.68 -4.82 -23.03
N LEU A 90 1.36 -5.45 -22.07
CA LEU A 90 2.31 -6.54 -22.34
C LEU A 90 1.64 -7.82 -22.82
N ARG A 91 0.41 -8.11 -22.37
CA ARG A 91 -0.37 -9.26 -22.81
C ARG A 91 -1.01 -9.05 -24.18
N ALA A 92 -1.29 -7.80 -24.56
CA ALA A 92 -1.84 -7.44 -25.86
C ALA A 92 -0.80 -7.39 -27.00
N ARG A 93 0.49 -7.47 -26.67
CA ARG A 93 1.60 -7.59 -27.64
C ARG A 93 2.04 -9.04 -27.76
#